data_AF-A0A1I6RL66-F1
#
_entry.id   AF-A0A1I6RL66-F1
#
_cell.length_a   1.000
_cell.length_b   1.000
_cell.length_c   1.000
_cell.angle_alpha   90.00
_cell.angle_beta   90.00
_cell.angle_gamma   90.00
#
_symmetry.space_group_name_H-M   'P 1'
#
loop_
_entity.id
_entity.type
_entity.pdbx_description
1 polymer ?
#
loop_
_entity_poly.entity_id
_entity_poly.type
_entity_poly.pdbx_seq_one_letter_code
_entity_poly.pdbx_strand_id
1 'polypeptide(L)'
;MPTSSQTPTAFEQQMLDYINRARLDPSGEFDALIADAASGTAVQANITSALRYFGVDLALFRDQLAAHDPVAPLAWNRALAAAAGAHSQVMIDTRTQGHQIGDEPSSRRCAVARGARAAAGFA
;
A
#
# COMPACT_ATOMS: atom_id res chain seq x y z
N MET A 1 -24.77 3.20 17.07
CA MET A 1 -23.36 2.95 16.68
C MET A 1 -22.74 4.29 16.35
N PRO A 2 -21.66 4.75 17.02
CA PRO A 2 -21.03 6.00 16.63
C PRO A 2 -20.46 5.81 15.21
N THR A 3 -20.90 6.65 14.29
CA THR A 3 -20.42 6.65 12.90
C THR A 3 -18.99 7.15 12.91
N SER A 4 -18.02 6.24 12.78
CA SER A 4 -16.60 6.59 12.70
C SER A 4 -16.35 7.55 11.53
N SER A 5 -16.11 8.82 11.86
CA SER A 5 -15.66 9.89 10.97
C SER A 5 -14.14 9.82 10.86
N GLN A 6 -13.59 8.73 10.32
CA GLN A 6 -12.14 8.65 10.16
C GLN A 6 -11.76 9.31 8.83
N THR A 7 -11.65 10.64 8.88
CA THR A 7 -10.88 11.42 7.90
C THR A 7 -9.43 10.93 7.94
N PRO A 8 -8.79 10.64 6.79
CA PRO A 8 -7.40 10.20 6.80
C PRO A 8 -6.51 11.27 7.44
N THR A 9 -5.55 10.82 8.24
CA THR A 9 -4.42 11.66 8.65
C THR A 9 -3.59 12.08 7.43
N ALA A 10 -2.74 13.09 7.59
CA ALA A 10 -1.84 13.51 6.50
C ALA A 10 -0.94 12.36 6.00
N PHE A 11 -0.48 11.51 6.92
CA PHE A 11 0.32 10.33 6.57
C PHE A 11 -0.49 9.29 5.79
N GLU A 12 -1.72 8.98 6.21
CA GLU A 12 -2.59 8.05 5.49
C GLU A 12 -2.98 8.58 4.11
N GLN A 13 -3.22 9.89 3.99
CA GLN A 13 -3.47 10.53 2.70
C GLN A 13 -2.25 10.43 1.78
N GLN A 14 -1.06 10.71 2.30
CA GLN A 14 0.19 10.56 1.54
C GLN A 14 0.40 9.11 1.08
N MET A 15 0.08 8.12 1.91
CA MET A 15 0.14 6.72 1.53
C MET A 15 -0.83 6.39 0.39
N LEU A 16 -2.07 6.88 0.45
CA LEU A 16 -3.04 6.72 -0.63
C LEU A 16 -2.57 7.40 -1.92
N ASP A 17 -1.93 8.57 -1.82
CA ASP A 17 -1.39 9.29 -2.97
C ASP A 17 -0.24 8.52 -3.63
N TYR A 18 0.66 7.90 -2.86
CA TYR A 18 1.70 7.02 -3.41
C TYR A 18 1.13 5.80 -4.11
N ILE A 19 0.10 5.16 -3.53
CA ILE A 19 -0.59 4.04 -4.18
C ILE A 19 -1.25 4.51 -5.49
N ASN A 20 -1.90 5.66 -5.47
CA ASN A 20 -2.62 6.17 -6.64
C ASN A 20 -1.68 6.66 -7.75
N ARG A 21 -0.50 7.20 -7.40
CA ARG A 21 0.54 7.54 -8.38
C ARG A 21 1.02 6.29 -9.13
N ALA A 22 1.34 5.23 -8.40
CA ALA A 22 1.74 3.94 -8.98
C ALA A 22 0.62 3.29 -9.81
N ARG A 23 -0.65 3.47 -9.42
CA ARG A 23 -1.80 2.98 -10.20
C ARG A 23 -2.00 3.75 -11.49
N LEU A 24 -1.85 5.08 -11.45
CA LEU A 24 -2.10 5.96 -12.60
C LEU A 24 -0.97 5.94 -13.62
N ASP A 25 0.27 5.76 -13.17
CA ASP A 25 1.45 5.71 -14.02
C ASP A 25 2.51 4.76 -13.44
N PRO A 26 2.34 3.42 -13.61
CA PRO A 26 3.30 2.44 -13.11
C PRO A 26 4.70 2.65 -13.67
N SER A 27 4.84 2.97 -14.96
CA SER A 27 6.13 3.23 -15.59
C SER A 27 6.84 4.46 -15.00
N GLY A 28 6.10 5.54 -14.74
CA GLY A 28 6.64 6.77 -14.17
C GLY A 28 7.13 6.63 -12.73
N GLU A 29 6.77 5.56 -12.01
CA GLU A 29 7.34 5.27 -10.69
C GLU A 29 8.85 5.06 -10.76
N PHE A 30 9.38 4.51 -11.86
CA PHE A 30 10.82 4.33 -11.98
C PHE A 30 11.54 5.67 -11.94
N ASP A 31 11.10 6.64 -12.76
CA ASP A 31 11.72 7.97 -12.85
C ASP A 31 11.50 8.80 -11.58
N ALA A 32 10.42 8.55 -10.84
CA ALA A 32 10.16 9.21 -9.57
C ALA A 32 11.04 8.69 -8.42
N LEU A 33 11.50 7.44 -8.50
CA LEU A 33 12.31 6.80 -7.47
C LEU A 33 13.81 6.83 -7.80
N ILE A 34 14.17 6.74 -9.09
CA ILE A 34 15.54 6.55 -9.56
C ILE A 34 16.05 7.82 -10.24
N ALA A 35 17.07 8.45 -9.66
CA ALA A 35 17.70 9.64 -10.22
C ALA A 35 18.75 9.28 -11.29
N ASP A 36 19.49 8.20 -11.09
CA ASP A 36 20.45 7.66 -12.03
C ASP A 36 20.58 6.15 -11.88
N ALA A 37 20.07 5.42 -12.87
CA ALA A 37 20.09 3.97 -12.90
C ALA A 37 21.51 3.39 -13.09
N ALA A 38 22.42 4.11 -13.76
CA ALA A 38 23.78 3.63 -14.02
C ALA A 38 24.62 3.57 -12.74
N SER A 39 24.45 4.56 -11.86
CA SER A 39 25.12 4.59 -10.55
C SER A 39 24.31 3.94 -9.41
N GLY A 40 23.09 3.48 -9.70
CA GLY A 40 22.19 2.95 -8.68
C GLY A 40 21.75 4.01 -7.66
N THR A 41 21.65 5.27 -8.09
CA THR A 41 21.31 6.40 -7.24
C THR A 41 19.81 6.70 -7.35
N ALA A 42 19.13 6.66 -6.20
CA ALA A 42 17.74 7.06 -6.07
C ALA A 42 17.59 8.56 -5.76
N VAL A 43 16.37 9.08 -5.93
CA VAL A 43 16.03 10.46 -5.59
C VAL A 43 16.23 10.75 -4.09
N GLN A 44 16.02 9.75 -3.22
CA GLN A 44 16.24 9.85 -1.78
C GLN A 44 17.35 8.90 -1.30
N ALA A 45 18.18 9.36 -0.36
CA ALA A 45 19.34 8.62 0.12
C ALA A 45 18.99 7.29 0.82
N ASN A 46 17.84 7.23 1.50
CA ASN A 46 17.33 5.99 2.10
C ASN A 46 16.94 4.95 1.04
N ILE A 47 16.40 5.38 -0.10
CA ILE A 47 16.07 4.50 -1.22
C ILE A 47 17.37 3.99 -1.84
N THR A 48 18.37 4.85 -2.07
CA THR A 48 19.71 4.43 -2.54
C THR A 48 20.31 3.37 -1.63
N SER A 49 20.19 3.56 -0.31
CA SER A 49 20.67 2.59 0.68
C SER A 49 19.92 1.25 0.57
N ALA A 50 18.60 1.28 0.39
CA ALA A 50 17.79 0.08 0.24
C ALA A 50 18.12 -0.69 -1.05
N LEU A 51 18.23 0.01 -2.19
CA LEU A 51 18.60 -0.60 -3.47
C LEU A 51 19.91 -1.37 -3.37
N ARG A 52 20.92 -0.79 -2.70
CA ARG A 52 22.22 -1.42 -2.47
C ARG A 52 22.14 -2.58 -1.49
N TYR A 53 21.41 -2.42 -0.39
CA TYR A 53 21.26 -3.46 0.63
C TYR A 53 20.60 -4.72 0.06
N PHE A 54 19.55 -4.54 -0.74
CA PHE A 54 18.81 -5.66 -1.35
C PHE A 54 19.38 -6.13 -2.69
N GLY A 55 20.39 -5.45 -3.24
CA GLY A 55 20.98 -5.81 -4.53
C GLY A 55 19.98 -5.75 -5.69
N VAL A 56 19.15 -4.69 -5.73
CA VAL A 56 18.06 -4.56 -6.71
C VAL A 56 18.62 -4.41 -8.12
N ASP A 57 18.16 -5.27 -9.04
CA ASP A 57 18.39 -5.11 -10.48
C ASP A 57 17.48 -4.01 -11.03
N LEU A 58 18.06 -2.85 -11.35
CA LEU A 58 17.31 -1.69 -11.84
C LEU A 58 16.79 -1.85 -13.27
N ALA A 59 17.40 -2.69 -14.09
CA ALA A 59 16.86 -2.98 -15.43
C ALA A 59 15.60 -3.84 -15.29
N LEU A 60 15.68 -4.91 -14.50
CA LEU A 60 14.51 -5.76 -14.22
C LEU A 60 13.39 -4.98 -13.51
N PHE A 61 13.74 -4.13 -12.53
CA PHE A 61 12.76 -3.32 -11.82
C PHE A 61 11.98 -2.39 -12.77
N ARG A 62 12.67 -1.72 -13.69
CA ARG A 62 12.04 -0.88 -14.72
C ARG A 62 11.10 -1.69 -15.61
N ASP A 63 11.56 -2.86 -16.07
CA ASP A 63 10.77 -3.71 -16.96
C ASP A 63 9.51 -4.25 -16.26
N GLN A 64 9.60 -4.58 -14.96
CA GLN A 64 8.46 -5.01 -14.16
C GLN A 64 7.44 -3.90 -13.94
N LEU A 65 7.88 -2.65 -13.72
CA LEU A 65 6.98 -1.51 -13.65
C LEU A 65 6.29 -1.25 -14.99
N ALA A 66 7.02 -1.33 -16.10
CA ALA A 66 6.47 -1.13 -17.44
C ALA A 66 5.47 -2.22 -17.87
N ALA A 67 5.50 -3.40 -17.23
CA ALA A 67 4.58 -4.50 -17.50
C ALA A 67 3.18 -4.30 -16.89
N HIS A 68 2.98 -3.26 -16.07
CA HIS A 68 1.68 -2.95 -15.47
C HIS A 68 0.92 -1.90 -16.27
N ASP A 69 -0.34 -2.20 -16.60
CA ASP A 69 -1.24 -1.21 -17.17
C ASP A 69 -1.70 -0.21 -16.11
N PRO A 70 -1.79 1.10 -16.46
CA PRO A 70 -2.47 2.09 -15.65
C PRO A 70 -3.90 1.68 -15.30
N VAL A 71 -4.31 1.91 -14.06
CA VAL A 71 -5.65 1.65 -13.54
C VAL A 71 -6.19 2.84 -12.74
N ALA A 72 -7.51 2.95 -12.65
CA ALA A 72 -8.17 4.03 -11.94
C ALA A 72 -7.71 4.15 -10.47
N PRO A 73 -7.60 5.37 -9.91
CA PRO A 73 -7.17 5.58 -8.55
C PRO A 73 -8.20 5.05 -7.54
N LEU A 74 -7.74 4.71 -6.34
CA LEU A 74 -8.57 4.32 -5.21
C LEU A 74 -9.03 5.55 -4.43
N ALA A 75 -10.28 5.49 -3.95
CA ALA A 75 -10.79 6.44 -2.96
C ALA A 75 -10.61 5.89 -1.55
N TRP A 76 -10.40 6.79 -0.57
CA TRP A 76 -10.34 6.43 0.84
C TRP A 76 -11.65 5.76 1.29
N ASN A 77 -11.54 4.66 2.02
CA ASN A 77 -12.69 3.95 2.57
C ASN A 77 -12.58 3.83 4.10
N ARG A 78 -13.43 4.57 4.81
CA ARG A 78 -13.45 4.60 6.28
C ARG A 78 -13.66 3.25 6.94
N ALA A 79 -14.39 2.33 6.30
CA ALA A 79 -14.63 1.00 6.86
C ALA A 79 -13.37 0.13 6.76
N LEU A 80 -12.64 0.23 5.64
CA LEU A 80 -11.35 -0.41 5.47
C LEU A 80 -10.30 0.19 6.43
N ALA A 81 -10.27 1.51 6.59
CA ALA A 81 -9.38 2.17 7.53
C ALA A 81 -9.62 1.71 8.98
N ALA A 82 -10.88 1.68 9.42
CA ALA A 82 -11.24 1.19 10.75
C ALA A 82 -10.90 -0.30 10.95
N ALA A 83 -11.07 -1.13 9.91
CA ALA A 83 -10.69 -2.54 9.96
C ALA A 83 -9.16 -2.71 10.07
N ALA A 84 -8.40 -1.96 9.27
CA ALA A 84 -6.94 -1.97 9.29
C ALA A 84 -6.40 -1.50 10.66
N GLY A 85 -6.92 -0.41 11.20
CA GLY A 85 -6.54 0.08 12.54
C GLY A 85 -6.81 -0.95 13.64
N ALA A 86 -7.98 -1.60 13.62
CA ALA A 86 -8.31 -2.66 14.58
C ALA A 86 -7.36 -3.87 14.48
N HIS A 87 -7.04 -4.31 13.26
CA HIS A 87 -6.09 -5.42 13.05
C HIS A 87 -4.66 -5.04 13.48
N SER A 88 -4.22 -3.81 13.19
CA SER A 88 -2.94 -3.30 13.69
C SER A 88 -2.86 -3.29 15.21
N GLN A 89 -3.95 -2.96 15.90
CA GLN A 89 -3.98 -3.05 17.37
C GLN A 89 -3.83 -4.49 17.86
N VAL A 90 -4.47 -5.45 17.20
CA VAL A 90 -4.28 -6.89 17.51
C VAL A 90 -2.83 -7.32 17.30
N MET A 91 -2.18 -6.89 16.21
CA MET A 91 -0.75 -7.16 15.98
C MET A 91 0.15 -6.61 17.11
N ILE A 92 -0.14 -5.39 17.59
CA ILE A 92 0.59 -4.75 18.69
C ILE A 92 0.38 -5.52 20.00
N ASP A 93 -0.87 -5.79 20.36
CA ASP A 93 -1.24 -6.42 21.63
C ASP A 93 -0.68 -7.83 21.75
N THR A 94 -0.61 -8.55 20.63
CA THR A 94 -0.09 -9.93 20.56
C THR A 94 1.37 -10.03 20.17
N ARG A 95 2.02 -8.90 19.85
CA ARG A 95 3.40 -8.84 19.32
C ARG A 95 3.64 -9.81 18.15
N THR A 96 2.64 -9.99 17.31
CA THR A 96 2.67 -10.94 16.19
C THR A 96 2.35 -10.20 14.90
N GLN A 97 3.09 -10.51 13.83
CA GLN A 97 2.75 -10.07 12.47
C GLN A 97 2.14 -11.26 11.72
N GLY A 98 0.97 -11.06 11.14
CA GLY A 98 0.29 -12.10 10.36
C GLY A 98 -0.97 -11.56 9.70
N HIS A 99 -1.42 -12.21 8.64
CA HIS A 99 -2.66 -11.84 7.94
C HIS A 99 -3.93 -12.13 8.76
N GLN A 100 -3.84 -13.07 9.70
CA GLN A 100 -4.87 -13.37 10.69
C GLN A 100 -4.18 -13.82 11.98
N ILE A 101 -4.65 -13.28 13.11
CA ILE A 101 -4.12 -13.54 14.44
C ILE A 101 -5.25 -14.14 15.30
N GLY A 102 -5.04 -15.38 15.74
CA GLY A 102 -6.03 -16.14 16.50
C GLY A 102 -7.34 -16.30 15.72
N ASP A 103 -8.44 -16.13 16.43
CA ASP A 103 -9.81 -16.28 15.88
C ASP A 103 -10.41 -14.97 15.36
N GLU A 104 -9.58 -13.94 15.11
CA GLU A 104 -10.10 -12.71 14.52
C GLU A 104 -10.73 -13.00 13.15
N PRO A 105 -11.83 -12.31 12.77
CA PRO A 105 -12.37 -12.46 11.42
C PRO A 105 -11.31 -12.04 10.40
N SER A 106 -11.05 -12.88 9.39
CA SER A 106 -10.23 -12.54 8.22
C SER A 106 -10.47 -11.09 7.76
N SER A 107 -9.44 -10.42 7.25
CA SER A 107 -9.50 -8.99 6.88
C SER A 107 -10.72 -8.63 6.03
N ARG A 108 -11.13 -9.52 5.11
CA ARG A 108 -12.35 -9.38 4.29
C ARG A 108 -13.64 -9.36 5.12
N ARG A 109 -13.79 -10.30 6.06
CA ARG A 109 -14.95 -10.38 6.96
C ARG A 109 -15.01 -9.19 7.92
N CYS A 110 -13.86 -8.73 8.42
CA CYS A 110 -13.79 -7.56 9.29
C CYS A 110 -14.19 -6.27 8.55
N ALA A 111 -13.71 -6.09 7.32
CA ALA A 111 -14.09 -4.98 6.44
C ALA A 111 -15.60 -4.95 6.13
N VAL A 112 -16.17 -6.10 5.76
CA VAL A 112 -17.61 -6.23 5.44
C VAL A 112 -18.48 -5.97 6.67
N ALA A 113 -18.12 -6.51 7.84
CA ALA A 113 -18.82 -6.25 9.09
C ALA A 113 -18.84 -4.77 9.48
N ARG A 114 -17.86 -3.98 9.00
CA ARG A 114 -17.77 -2.52 9.22
C ARG A 114 -18.37 -1.69 8.07
N GLY A 115 -19.04 -2.33 7.12
CA GLY A 115 -19.81 -1.67 6.06
C GLY A 115 -19.05 -1.45 4.75
N ALA A 116 -17.86 -2.03 4.57
CA ALA A 116 -17.24 -2.09 3.24
C ALA A 116 -18.05 -3.05 2.36
N ARG A 117 -18.54 -2.58 1.21
CA ARG A 117 -19.13 -3.47 0.21
C ARG A 117 -18.01 -4.24 -0.48
N ALA A 118 -18.23 -5.53 -0.73
CA ALA A 118 -17.37 -6.27 -1.64
C ALA A 118 -17.41 -5.57 -3.01
N ALA A 119 -16.24 -5.32 -3.61
CA ALA A 119 -16.19 -4.96 -5.02
C ALA A 119 -16.81 -6.12 -5.80
N ALA A 120 -17.89 -5.85 -6.53
CA ALA A 120 -18.43 -6.80 -7.48
C ALA A 120 -17.39 -6.97 -8.61
N GLY A 121 -16.95 -8.20 -8.89
CA GLY A 121 -16.25 -8.49 -10.14
C GLY A 121 -14.80 -8.99 -10.07
N PHE A 122 -14.46 -9.89 -9.14
CA PHE A 122 -13.44 -10.90 -9.47
C PHE A 122 -14.12 -12.26 -9.43
N ALA A 123 -14.51 -12.71 -10.62
CA ALA A 123 -14.77 -14.11 -10.93
C ALA A 123 -13.44 -14.78 -11.29
#